data_AF-A0A558AVN2-F1
#
_entry.id   AF-A0A558AVN2-F1
#
_cell.length_a   1.000
_cell.length_b   1.000
_cell.length_c   1.000
_cell.angle_alpha   90.00
_cell.angle_beta   90.00
_cell.angle_gamma   90.00
#
_symmetry.space_group_name_H-M   'P 1'
#
loop_
_entity.id
_entity.type
_entity.pdbx_description
1 polymer ?
#
loop_
_entity_poly.entity_id
_entity_poly.type
_entity_poly.pdbx_seq_one_letter_code
_entity_poly.pdbx_strand_id
1 'polypeptide(L)'
;MSEPSAAPLPAAAPGPLRSVTGVGSVASILIALVAACDLVMSWAVWHTLGVLEDYAARNATTQDLKAADQLTATVGRLTLGLTALAAIVFLLWSWSARLNAEAHSPVRHRHARGWVIAGWLPVVNLWFPYHIITDIWRTSRPEARTPGTTEITDLPGSRLVSLWWLSFLLSTIVQRLIYSLQLAGATSLEEFRAGASEYTAANLVLAASAVLIILVIRRISDWQRMAREAVPPQPVPGV
;
A
#
# COMPACT_ATOMS: atom_id res chain seq x y z
N MET A 1 -53.95 23.19 -12.38
CA MET A 1 -53.49 21.81 -12.54
C MET A 1 -52.15 21.70 -11.85
N SER A 2 -52.11 21.11 -10.66
CA SER A 2 -50.86 20.91 -9.90
C SER A 2 -50.34 19.52 -10.24
N GLU A 3 -49.11 19.41 -10.75
CA GLU A 3 -48.49 18.10 -10.99
C GLU A 3 -48.30 17.35 -9.65
N PRO A 4 -48.54 16.03 -9.60
CA PRO A 4 -48.22 15.23 -8.42
C PRO A 4 -46.69 15.20 -8.25
N SER A 5 -46.20 15.69 -7.10
CA SER A 5 -44.81 15.53 -6.69
C SER A 5 -44.44 14.04 -6.67
N ALA A 6 -43.59 13.61 -7.60
CA ALA A 6 -43.08 12.26 -7.64
C ALA A 6 -42.39 11.95 -6.31
N ALA A 7 -42.85 10.90 -5.62
CA ALA A 7 -42.22 10.43 -4.39
C ALA A 7 -40.74 10.07 -4.68
N PRO A 8 -39.79 10.44 -3.80
CA PRO A 8 -38.40 10.02 -3.94
C PRO A 8 -38.33 8.50 -4.01
N LEU A 9 -37.64 7.97 -5.04
CA LEU A 9 -37.41 6.53 -5.14
C LEU A 9 -36.74 6.04 -3.85
N PRO A 10 -37.22 4.95 -3.24
CA PRO A 10 -36.57 4.38 -2.06
C PRO A 10 -35.10 4.10 -2.39
N ALA A 11 -34.20 4.57 -1.53
CA ALA A 11 -32.77 4.31 -1.66
C ALA A 11 -32.57 2.79 -1.81
N ALA A 12 -31.89 2.37 -2.87
CA ALA A 12 -31.65 0.97 -3.15
C ALA A 12 -31.08 0.29 -1.89
N ALA A 13 -31.70 -0.82 -1.47
CA ALA A 13 -31.25 -1.56 -0.31
C ALA A 13 -29.76 -1.90 -0.45
N PRO A 14 -28.93 -1.68 0.58
CA PRO A 14 -27.50 -1.93 0.48
C PRO A 14 -27.25 -3.40 0.13
N GLY A 15 -26.55 -3.63 -0.99
CA GLY A 15 -26.23 -4.97 -1.45
C GLY A 15 -25.32 -5.73 -0.48
N PRO A 16 -25.26 -7.08 -0.57
CA PRO A 16 -24.46 -7.90 0.33
C PRO A 16 -22.97 -7.57 0.25
N LEU A 17 -22.34 -7.52 1.42
CA LEU A 17 -21.00 -6.99 1.61
C LEU A 17 -19.94 -8.04 1.33
N ARG A 18 -18.90 -7.65 0.61
CA ARG A 18 -17.82 -8.57 0.21
C ARG A 18 -16.92 -8.87 1.40
N SER A 19 -16.42 -10.11 1.48
CA SER A 19 -15.43 -10.48 2.48
C SER A 19 -14.05 -9.91 2.13
N VAL A 20 -13.61 -8.88 2.86
CA VAL A 20 -12.31 -8.23 2.64
C VAL A 20 -11.20 -8.76 3.56
N THR A 21 -11.54 -9.48 4.63
CA THR A 21 -10.56 -9.99 5.61
C THR A 21 -9.55 -10.94 4.98
N GLY A 22 -9.99 -11.88 4.13
CA GLY A 22 -9.10 -12.85 3.48
C GLY A 22 -8.09 -12.17 2.56
N VAL A 23 -8.57 -11.35 1.62
CA VAL A 23 -7.71 -10.60 0.68
C VAL A 23 -6.80 -9.62 1.41
N GLY A 24 -7.30 -8.95 2.46
CA GLY A 24 -6.52 -8.04 3.29
C GLY A 24 -5.39 -8.75 4.06
N SER A 25 -5.63 -9.96 4.56
CA SER A 25 -4.59 -10.77 5.19
C SER A 25 -3.51 -11.19 4.20
N VAL A 26 -3.90 -11.63 3.00
CA VAL A 26 -2.93 -11.99 1.94
C VAL A 26 -2.12 -10.76 1.51
N ALA A 27 -2.76 -9.60 1.29
CA ALA A 27 -2.06 -8.35 1.01
C ALA A 27 -1.06 -8.01 2.11
N SER A 28 -1.46 -8.15 3.38
CA SER A 28 -0.60 -7.84 4.53
C SER A 28 0.63 -8.75 4.61
N ILE A 29 0.46 -10.06 4.35
CA ILE A 29 1.58 -11.02 4.33
C ILE A 29 2.54 -10.68 3.20
N LEU A 30 2.02 -10.44 2.00
CA LEU A 30 2.85 -10.10 0.83
C LEU A 30 3.63 -8.81 1.06
N ILE A 31 2.98 -7.76 1.58
CA ILE A 31 3.64 -6.49 1.93
C ILE A 31 4.75 -6.69 2.98
N ALA A 32 4.51 -7.52 3.99
CA ALA A 32 5.53 -7.83 5.00
C ALA A 32 6.72 -8.60 4.39
N LEU A 33 6.46 -9.55 3.48
CA LEU A 33 7.51 -10.29 2.78
C LEU A 33 8.32 -9.37 1.84
N VAL A 34 7.68 -8.40 1.18
CA VAL A 34 8.39 -7.38 0.36
C VAL A 34 9.34 -6.60 1.25
N ALA A 35 8.85 -6.04 2.37
CA ALA A 35 9.69 -5.30 3.29
C ALA A 35 10.87 -6.14 3.83
N ALA A 36 10.65 -7.43 4.11
CA ALA A 36 11.73 -8.33 4.51
C ALA A 36 12.77 -8.53 3.38
N CYS A 37 12.32 -8.66 2.13
CA CYS A 37 13.22 -8.78 0.97
C CYS A 37 14.03 -7.49 0.75
N ASP A 38 13.45 -6.31 0.97
CA ASP A 38 14.18 -5.03 0.89
C ASP A 38 15.27 -4.92 1.97
N LEU A 39 15.03 -5.45 3.18
CA LEU A 39 16.06 -5.54 4.22
C LEU A 39 17.17 -6.53 3.85
N VAL A 40 16.82 -7.67 3.25
CA VAL A 40 17.81 -8.61 2.71
C VAL A 40 18.61 -7.98 1.57
N MET A 41 17.98 -7.17 0.71
CA MET A 41 18.67 -6.41 -0.33
C MET A 41 19.64 -5.41 0.29
N SER A 42 19.24 -4.71 1.35
CA SER A 42 20.14 -3.80 2.08
C SER A 42 21.39 -4.54 2.57
N TRP A 43 21.22 -5.72 3.18
CA TRP A 43 22.35 -6.59 3.56
C TRP A 43 23.21 -7.03 2.35
N ALA A 44 22.60 -7.45 1.24
CA ALA A 44 23.32 -7.89 0.05
C ALA A 44 24.15 -6.77 -0.60
N VAL A 45 23.68 -5.51 -0.53
CA VAL A 45 24.47 -4.35 -0.95
C VAL A 45 25.72 -4.19 -0.08
N TRP A 46 25.59 -4.25 1.25
CA TRP A 46 26.74 -4.20 2.16
C TRP A 46 27.70 -5.37 1.98
N HIS A 47 27.17 -6.57 1.75
CA HIS A 47 27.99 -7.74 1.45
C HIS A 47 28.80 -7.54 0.16
N THR A 48 28.18 -7.01 -0.89
CA THR A 48 28.85 -6.69 -2.16
C THR A 48 29.96 -5.66 -1.95
N LEU A 49 29.75 -4.65 -1.09
CA LEU A 49 30.80 -3.70 -0.73
C LEU A 49 31.97 -4.35 -0.01
N GLY A 50 31.72 -5.26 0.93
CA GLY A 50 32.78 -6.01 1.61
C GLY A 50 33.61 -6.83 0.62
N VAL A 51 32.96 -7.53 -0.32
CA VAL A 51 33.66 -8.30 -1.36
C VAL A 51 34.47 -7.40 -2.29
N LEU A 52 33.96 -6.20 -2.60
CA LEU A 52 34.69 -5.20 -3.40
C LEU A 52 35.96 -4.71 -2.70
N GLU A 53 35.89 -4.48 -1.39
CA GLU A 53 37.03 -4.10 -0.55
C GLU A 53 38.08 -5.23 -0.48
N ASP A 54 37.64 -6.46 -0.26
CA ASP A 54 38.52 -7.63 -0.25
C ASP A 54 39.19 -7.85 -1.62
N TYR A 55 38.46 -7.61 -2.72
CA TYR A 55 39.01 -7.69 -4.07
C TYR A 55 40.09 -6.61 -4.28
N ALA A 56 39.85 -5.37 -3.84
CA ALA A 56 40.83 -4.29 -3.90
C ALA A 56 42.09 -4.58 -3.07
N ALA A 57 41.92 -5.25 -1.93
CA ALA A 57 43.01 -5.73 -1.08
C ALA A 57 43.71 -7.01 -1.60
N ARG A 58 43.25 -7.58 -2.73
CA ARG A 58 43.70 -8.86 -3.30
C ARG A 58 43.44 -10.08 -2.43
N ASN A 59 42.45 -9.99 -1.54
CA ASN A 59 41.97 -11.08 -0.68
C ASN A 59 40.75 -11.82 -1.25
N ALA A 60 40.09 -11.27 -2.28
CA ALA A 60 39.00 -11.91 -3.01
C ALA A 60 39.30 -12.00 -4.50
N THR A 61 38.56 -12.86 -5.19
CA THR A 61 38.69 -13.14 -6.62
C THR A 61 37.59 -12.47 -7.44
N THR A 62 37.75 -12.47 -8.76
CA THR A 62 36.68 -12.04 -9.67
C THR A 62 35.45 -12.94 -9.63
N GLN A 63 35.60 -14.19 -9.15
CA GLN A 63 34.48 -15.10 -8.95
C GLN A 63 33.62 -14.67 -7.75
N ASP A 64 34.24 -14.16 -6.69
CA ASP A 64 33.53 -13.68 -5.50
C ASP A 64 32.68 -12.44 -5.84
N LEU A 65 33.24 -11.51 -6.63
CA LEU A 65 32.49 -10.36 -7.17
C LEU A 65 31.27 -10.81 -7.98
N LYS A 66 31.46 -11.77 -8.90
CA LYS A 66 30.35 -12.32 -9.70
C LYS A 66 29.29 -12.99 -8.83
N ALA A 67 29.69 -13.68 -7.76
CA ALA A 67 28.76 -14.32 -6.84
C ALA A 67 27.94 -13.26 -6.05
N ALA A 68 28.58 -12.19 -5.59
CA ALA A 68 27.91 -11.07 -4.93
C ALA A 68 26.92 -10.35 -5.88
N ASP A 69 27.32 -10.09 -7.12
CA ASP A 69 26.44 -9.51 -8.14
C ASP A 69 25.25 -10.43 -8.45
N GLN A 70 25.48 -11.73 -8.60
CA GLN A 70 24.42 -12.72 -8.85
C GLN A 70 23.43 -12.81 -7.69
N LEU A 71 23.91 -12.74 -6.45
CA LEU A 71 23.08 -12.69 -5.26
C LEU A 71 22.19 -11.46 -5.27
N THR A 72 22.78 -10.27 -5.44
CA THR A 72 22.06 -9.00 -5.55
C THR A 72 21.01 -9.03 -6.66
N ALA A 73 21.36 -9.51 -7.85
CA ALA A 73 20.43 -9.62 -8.96
C ALA A 73 19.28 -10.61 -8.69
N THR A 74 19.55 -11.71 -7.98
CA THR A 74 18.53 -12.71 -7.62
C THR A 74 17.56 -12.18 -6.58
N VAL A 75 18.06 -11.53 -5.53
CA VAL A 75 17.24 -10.87 -4.52
C VAL A 75 16.39 -9.77 -5.16
N GLY A 76 16.97 -8.96 -6.05
CA GLY A 76 16.25 -7.93 -6.79
C GLY A 76 15.09 -8.49 -7.64
N ARG A 77 15.31 -9.56 -8.40
CA ARG A 77 14.24 -10.21 -9.20
C ARG A 77 13.12 -10.78 -8.34
N LEU A 78 13.47 -11.44 -7.23
CA LEU A 78 12.49 -11.98 -6.28
C LEU A 78 11.64 -10.86 -5.67
N THR A 79 12.30 -9.79 -5.22
CA THR A 79 11.65 -8.61 -4.61
C THR A 79 10.70 -7.95 -5.62
N LEU A 80 11.11 -7.82 -6.88
CA LEU A 80 10.28 -7.25 -7.94
C LEU A 80 9.01 -8.08 -8.17
N GLY A 81 9.15 -9.41 -8.32
CA GLY A 81 8.00 -10.30 -8.54
C GLY A 81 7.02 -10.28 -7.36
N LEU A 82 7.57 -10.31 -6.14
CA LEU A 82 6.78 -10.24 -4.92
C LEU A 82 6.06 -8.89 -4.76
N THR A 83 6.73 -7.79 -5.12
CA THR A 83 6.15 -6.44 -5.11
C THR A 83 5.00 -6.33 -6.11
N ALA A 84 5.14 -6.88 -7.32
CA ALA A 84 4.07 -6.91 -8.30
C ALA A 84 2.85 -7.68 -7.77
N LEU A 85 3.08 -8.85 -7.16
CA LEU A 85 2.00 -9.64 -6.56
C LEU A 85 1.34 -8.89 -5.39
N ALA A 86 2.13 -8.29 -4.49
CA ALA A 86 1.63 -7.48 -3.38
C ALA A 86 0.77 -6.31 -3.88
N ALA A 87 1.22 -5.61 -4.92
CA ALA A 87 0.49 -4.51 -5.53
C ALA A 87 -0.86 -4.96 -6.10
N ILE A 88 -0.89 -6.07 -6.84
CA ILE A 88 -2.15 -6.62 -7.40
C ILE A 88 -3.13 -6.94 -6.27
N VAL A 89 -2.70 -7.69 -5.25
CA VAL A 89 -3.59 -8.09 -4.15
C VAL A 89 -4.02 -6.88 -3.33
N PHE A 90 -3.14 -5.89 -3.11
CA PHE A 90 -3.47 -4.63 -2.46
C PHE A 90 -4.52 -3.83 -3.23
N LEU A 91 -4.44 -3.79 -4.56
CA LEU A 91 -5.44 -3.13 -5.41
C LEU A 91 -6.79 -3.86 -5.37
N LEU A 92 -6.79 -5.19 -5.41
CA LEU A 92 -8.00 -6.00 -5.27
C LEU A 92 -8.67 -5.81 -3.91
N TRP A 93 -7.87 -5.75 -2.83
CA TRP A 93 -8.35 -5.41 -1.50
C TRP A 93 -8.93 -3.99 -1.46
N SER A 94 -8.20 -3.00 -1.97
CA SER A 94 -8.62 -1.60 -1.97
C SER A 94 -9.91 -1.39 -2.75
N TRP A 95 -10.05 -2.05 -3.91
CA TRP A 95 -11.27 -2.03 -4.70
C TRP A 95 -12.46 -2.62 -3.94
N SER A 96 -12.26 -3.77 -3.31
CA SER A 96 -13.31 -4.45 -2.54
C SER A 96 -13.70 -3.66 -1.29
N ALA A 97 -12.72 -3.12 -0.57
CA ALA A 97 -12.93 -2.28 0.59
C ALA A 97 -13.69 -1.00 0.23
N ARG A 98 -13.39 -0.41 -0.92
CA ARG A 98 -14.12 0.74 -1.43
C ARG A 98 -15.58 0.43 -1.77
N LEU A 99 -15.83 -0.69 -2.46
CA LEU A 99 -17.21 -1.08 -2.78
C LEU A 99 -18.03 -1.34 -1.52
N ASN A 100 -17.43 -1.95 -0.50
CA ASN A 100 -18.07 -2.11 0.80
C ASN A 100 -18.36 -0.74 1.44
N ALA A 101 -17.40 0.18 1.44
CA ALA A 101 -17.59 1.52 2.00
C ALA A 101 -18.78 2.26 1.35
N GLU A 102 -18.88 2.23 0.02
CA GLU A 102 -19.97 2.87 -0.72
C GLU A 102 -21.33 2.18 -0.50
N ALA A 103 -21.34 0.89 -0.17
CA ALA A 103 -22.57 0.18 0.18
C ALA A 103 -23.07 0.52 1.60
N HIS A 104 -22.21 1.02 2.49
CA HIS A 104 -22.53 1.24 3.90
C HIS A 104 -22.71 2.70 4.30
N SER A 105 -22.08 3.62 3.58
CA SER A 105 -22.10 5.03 3.93
C SER A 105 -22.78 5.82 2.81
N PRO A 106 -23.73 6.71 3.13
CA PRO A 106 -24.28 7.64 2.16
C PRO A 106 -23.26 8.71 1.73
N VAL A 107 -22.12 8.81 2.43
CA VAL A 107 -21.05 9.77 2.16
C VAL A 107 -20.37 9.46 0.84
N ARG A 108 -20.35 10.46 -0.06
CA ARG A 108 -19.71 10.32 -1.37
C ARG A 108 -18.19 10.43 -1.25
N HIS A 109 -17.50 9.51 -1.92
CA HIS A 109 -16.05 9.56 -2.09
C HIS A 109 -15.66 10.68 -3.08
N ARG A 110 -14.48 11.28 -2.91
CA ARG A 110 -14.02 12.44 -3.71
C ARG A 110 -13.78 12.11 -5.18
N HIS A 111 -13.42 10.87 -5.47
CA HIS A 111 -13.00 10.41 -6.79
C HIS A 111 -13.81 9.20 -7.24
N ALA A 112 -13.99 8.98 -8.54
CA ALA A 112 -14.67 7.78 -9.07
C ALA A 112 -13.91 6.47 -8.76
N ARG A 113 -14.59 5.32 -8.85
CA ARG A 113 -14.03 3.98 -8.52
C ARG A 113 -12.75 3.66 -9.28
N GLY A 114 -12.67 3.99 -10.56
CA GLY A 114 -11.50 3.73 -11.42
C GLY A 114 -10.18 4.29 -10.88
N TRP A 115 -10.22 5.34 -10.05
CA TRP A 115 -9.03 5.92 -9.41
C TRP A 115 -8.34 5.00 -8.41
N VAL A 116 -8.98 3.93 -7.95
CA VAL A 116 -8.30 2.88 -7.16
C VAL A 116 -7.14 2.28 -7.97
N ILE A 117 -7.30 2.15 -9.28
CA ILE A 117 -6.27 1.60 -10.18
C ILE A 117 -5.47 2.74 -10.82
N ALA A 118 -6.17 3.71 -11.43
CA ALA A 118 -5.54 4.81 -12.15
C ALA A 118 -4.69 5.71 -11.25
N GLY A 119 -4.99 5.78 -9.95
CA GLY A 119 -4.21 6.54 -8.98
C GLY A 119 -2.76 6.07 -8.81
N TRP A 120 -2.41 4.87 -9.30
CA TRP A 120 -1.05 4.33 -9.27
C TRP A 120 -0.25 4.60 -10.54
N LEU A 121 -0.85 5.25 -11.54
CA LEU A 121 -0.11 5.71 -12.71
C LEU A 121 0.93 6.78 -12.31
N PRO A 122 2.03 6.93 -13.07
CA PRO A 122 3.04 7.96 -12.80
C PRO A 122 2.43 9.35 -12.65
N VAL A 123 3.08 10.23 -11.87
CA VAL A 123 2.64 11.60 -11.51
C VAL A 123 1.43 11.64 -10.58
N VAL A 124 0.34 10.95 -10.92
CA VAL A 124 -0.89 10.91 -10.09
C VAL A 124 -0.69 10.09 -8.81
N ASN A 125 0.23 9.11 -8.84
CA ASN A 125 0.68 8.34 -7.68
C ASN A 125 1.33 9.18 -6.57
N LEU A 126 1.52 10.49 -6.74
CA LEU A 126 2.04 11.34 -5.65
C LEU A 126 0.97 11.70 -4.60
N TRP A 127 -0.32 11.58 -4.95
CA TRP A 127 -1.40 12.08 -4.09
C TRP A 127 -2.69 11.26 -4.13
N PHE A 128 -3.02 10.60 -5.25
CA PHE A 128 -4.28 9.86 -5.34
C PHE A 128 -4.39 8.66 -4.40
N PRO A 129 -3.38 7.79 -4.23
CA PRO A 129 -3.54 6.65 -3.33
C PRO A 129 -3.80 7.07 -1.89
N TYR A 130 -3.19 8.18 -1.45
CA TYR A 130 -3.51 8.81 -0.17
C TYR A 130 -4.98 9.20 -0.07
N HIS A 131 -5.52 9.92 -1.06
CA HIS A 131 -6.94 10.30 -1.06
C HIS A 131 -7.85 9.08 -1.05
N ILE A 132 -7.56 8.08 -1.88
CA ILE A 132 -8.38 6.88 -2.00
C ILE A 132 -8.43 6.09 -0.69
N ILE A 133 -7.28 5.83 -0.06
CA ILE A 133 -7.22 5.08 1.20
C ILE A 133 -7.78 5.92 2.36
N THR A 134 -7.60 7.24 2.34
CA THR A 134 -8.22 8.14 3.34
C THR A 134 -9.74 8.12 3.24
N ASP A 135 -10.30 8.16 2.03
CA ASP A 135 -11.74 8.10 1.83
C ASP A 135 -12.29 6.74 2.29
N ILE A 136 -11.66 5.63 1.89
CA ILE A 136 -12.04 4.28 2.34
C ILE A 136 -11.96 4.18 3.87
N TRP A 137 -10.90 4.72 4.49
CA TRP A 137 -10.76 4.74 5.94
C TRP A 137 -11.93 5.47 6.59
N ARG A 138 -12.21 6.70 6.15
CA ARG A 138 -13.27 7.56 6.71
C ARG A 138 -14.64 6.88 6.62
N THR A 139 -14.99 6.35 5.45
CA THR A 139 -16.33 5.76 5.22
C THR A 139 -16.50 4.36 5.77
N SER A 140 -15.39 3.65 6.05
CA SER A 140 -15.45 2.34 6.72
C SER A 140 -15.69 2.45 8.23
N ARG A 141 -15.47 3.62 8.84
CA ARG A 141 -15.62 3.83 10.27
C ARG A 141 -17.07 3.64 10.74
N PRO A 142 -17.29 3.15 11.98
CA PRO A 142 -18.64 3.07 12.56
C PRO A 142 -19.35 4.42 12.58
N GLU A 143 -18.62 5.52 12.85
CA GLU A 143 -19.19 6.87 12.94
C GLU A 143 -19.72 7.39 11.59
N ALA A 144 -19.25 6.85 10.46
CA ALA A 144 -19.75 7.20 9.12
C ALA A 144 -21.18 6.71 8.84
N ARG A 145 -21.79 6.02 9.81
CA ARG A 145 -23.18 5.56 9.79
C ARG A 145 -24.11 6.42 10.63
N THR A 146 -23.57 7.38 11.39
CA THR A 146 -24.40 8.25 12.23
C THR A 146 -25.28 9.14 11.36
N PRO A 147 -26.61 9.17 11.58
CA PRO A 147 -27.53 10.05 10.86
C PRO A 147 -27.06 11.51 10.92
N GLY A 148 -27.03 12.19 9.77
CA GLY A 148 -26.57 13.58 9.65
C GLY A 148 -25.15 13.75 9.09
N THR A 149 -24.36 12.67 9.00
CA THR A 149 -23.06 12.71 8.31
C THR A 149 -23.31 12.66 6.80
N THR A 150 -23.09 13.78 6.11
CA THR A 150 -23.36 13.90 4.66
C THR A 150 -22.09 14.12 3.85
N GLU A 151 -21.11 14.82 4.42
CA GLU A 151 -19.87 15.16 3.75
C GLU A 151 -18.68 14.36 4.28
N ILE A 152 -17.74 14.05 3.37
CA ILE A 152 -16.54 13.28 3.74
C ILE A 152 -15.58 14.07 4.63
N THR A 153 -15.71 15.40 4.65
CA THR A 153 -14.95 16.32 5.49
C THR A 153 -15.33 16.25 6.95
N ASP A 154 -16.56 15.84 7.25
CA ASP A 154 -17.07 15.73 8.63
C ASP A 154 -16.44 14.54 9.36
N LEU A 155 -15.90 13.59 8.59
CA LEU A 155 -15.27 12.39 9.13
C LEU A 155 -13.79 12.63 9.48
N PRO A 156 -13.37 12.28 10.70
CA PRO A 156 -12.00 12.47 11.13
C PRO A 156 -11.03 11.65 10.28
N GLY A 157 -9.95 12.30 9.86
CA GLY A 157 -8.84 11.64 9.16
C GLY A 157 -8.07 10.64 10.04
N SER A 158 -7.03 10.03 9.47
CA SER A 158 -6.18 9.06 10.16
C SER A 158 -4.73 9.46 10.11
N ARG A 159 -4.11 9.63 11.29
CA ARG A 159 -2.66 9.80 11.39
C ARG A 159 -1.92 8.58 10.83
N LEU A 160 -2.48 7.37 10.95
CA LEU A 160 -1.88 6.16 10.38
C LEU A 160 -1.79 6.24 8.85
N VAL A 161 -2.87 6.67 8.19
CA VAL A 161 -2.89 6.80 6.72
C VAL A 161 -1.93 7.92 6.27
N SER A 162 -1.89 9.05 6.98
CA SER A 162 -0.94 10.13 6.66
C SER A 162 0.51 9.71 6.86
N LEU A 163 0.84 9.06 7.98
CA LEU A 163 2.21 8.60 8.26
C LEU A 163 2.65 7.50 7.28
N TRP A 164 1.76 6.56 6.95
CA TRP A 164 2.01 5.56 5.92
C TRP A 164 2.39 6.23 4.60
N TRP A 165 1.56 7.17 4.14
CA TRP A 165 1.77 7.78 2.83
C TRP A 165 3.05 8.61 2.79
N LEU A 166 3.31 9.42 3.82
CA LEU A 166 4.51 10.23 3.89
C LEU A 166 5.77 9.37 3.93
N SER A 167 5.78 8.30 4.73
CA SER A 167 6.92 7.36 4.79
C SER A 167 7.12 6.60 3.48
N PHE A 168 6.05 6.16 2.83
CA PHE A 168 6.10 5.49 1.53
C PHE A 168 6.64 6.42 0.44
N LEU A 169 6.14 7.65 0.40
CA LEU A 169 6.54 8.63 -0.60
C LEU A 169 8.01 9.04 -0.40
N LEU A 170 8.41 9.29 0.85
CA LEU A 170 9.80 9.63 1.17
C LEU A 170 10.76 8.50 0.78
N SER A 171 10.48 7.26 1.18
CA SER A 171 11.36 6.13 0.86
C SER A 171 11.47 5.88 -0.64
N THR A 172 10.36 5.93 -1.38
CA THR A 172 10.35 5.70 -2.82
C THR A 172 11.05 6.81 -3.62
N ILE A 173 10.95 8.08 -3.19
CA ILE A 173 11.70 9.18 -3.80
C ILE A 173 13.21 8.99 -3.56
N VAL A 174 13.61 8.74 -2.31
CA VAL A 174 15.03 8.54 -1.95
C VAL A 174 15.64 7.38 -2.75
N GLN A 175 14.97 6.23 -2.82
CA GLN A 175 15.46 5.08 -3.58
C GLN A 175 15.62 5.39 -5.07
N ARG A 176 14.70 6.15 -5.69
CA ARG A 176 14.80 6.54 -7.10
C ARG A 176 15.98 7.49 -7.34
N LEU A 177 16.23 8.43 -6.43
CA LEU A 177 17.36 9.34 -6.51
C LEU A 177 18.69 8.59 -6.40
N ILE A 178 18.82 7.69 -5.43
CA ILE A 178 20.02 6.84 -5.27
C ILE A 178 20.26 6.02 -6.55
N TYR A 179 19.22 5.38 -7.08
CA TYR A 179 19.33 4.60 -8.32
C TYR A 179 19.76 5.48 -9.51
N SER A 180 19.22 6.69 -9.63
CA SER A 180 19.62 7.62 -10.69
C SER A 180 21.07 8.10 -10.57
N LEU A 181 21.56 8.32 -9.35
CA LEU A 181 22.94 8.72 -9.09
C LEU A 181 23.91 7.59 -9.38
N GLN A 182 23.55 6.35 -9.03
CA GLN A 182 24.32 5.16 -9.38
C GLN A 182 24.45 4.99 -10.90
N LEU A 183 23.37 5.20 -11.65
CA LEU A 183 23.38 5.17 -13.12
C LEU A 183 24.25 6.29 -13.73
N ALA A 184 24.36 7.44 -13.06
CA ALA A 184 25.22 8.55 -13.49
C ALA A 184 26.72 8.28 -13.26
N GLY A 185 27.07 7.21 -12.55
CA GLY A 185 28.44 6.72 -12.37
C GLY A 185 29.05 7.14 -11.04
N ALA A 186 28.89 6.29 -10.01
CA ALA A 186 29.70 6.38 -8.79
C ALA A 186 31.14 5.94 -9.09
N THR A 187 32.13 6.72 -8.67
CA THR A 187 33.54 6.49 -9.03
C THR A 187 34.43 6.16 -7.83
N SER A 188 33.94 6.34 -6.61
CA SER A 188 34.70 6.10 -5.37
C SER A 188 34.01 5.13 -4.41
N LEU A 189 34.80 4.39 -3.63
CA LEU A 189 34.29 3.47 -2.59
C LEU A 189 33.47 4.21 -1.52
N GLU A 190 33.83 5.47 -1.23
CA GLU A 190 33.11 6.32 -0.28
C GLU A 190 31.70 6.65 -0.78
N GLU A 191 31.54 7.00 -2.06
CA GLU A 191 30.23 7.20 -2.70
C GLU A 191 29.37 5.93 -2.63
N PHE A 192 29.96 4.75 -2.86
CA PHE A 192 29.23 3.49 -2.75
C PHE A 192 28.76 3.21 -1.31
N ARG A 193 29.62 3.44 -0.30
CA ARG A 193 29.27 3.28 1.12
C ARG A 193 28.17 4.27 1.56
N ALA A 194 28.26 5.52 1.12
CA ALA A 194 27.21 6.51 1.34
C ALA A 194 25.88 6.05 0.72
N GLY A 195 25.90 5.63 -0.55
CA GLY A 195 24.72 5.11 -1.23
C GLY A 195 24.11 3.88 -0.54
N ALA A 196 24.93 2.95 -0.03
CA ALA A 196 24.45 1.79 0.73
C ALA A 196 23.78 2.20 2.06
N SER A 197 24.33 3.21 2.74
CA SER A 197 23.77 3.75 3.98
C SER A 197 22.43 4.43 3.74
N GLU A 198 22.35 5.28 2.72
CA GLU A 198 21.12 5.98 2.31
C GLU A 198 20.05 4.97 1.86
N TYR A 199 20.44 3.95 1.08
CA TYR A 199 19.54 2.90 0.62
C TYR A 199 18.97 2.09 1.79
N THR A 200 19.83 1.72 2.74
CA THR A 200 19.43 1.02 3.98
C THR A 200 18.45 1.88 4.79
N ALA A 201 18.74 3.16 4.98
CA ALA A 201 17.85 4.08 5.69
C ALA A 201 16.48 4.19 4.99
N ALA A 202 16.45 4.30 3.66
CA ALA A 202 15.22 4.34 2.89
C ALA A 202 14.40 3.04 3.03
N ASN A 203 15.05 1.87 3.06
CA ASN A 203 14.39 0.58 3.27
C ASN A 203 13.85 0.41 4.69
N LEU A 204 14.50 0.97 5.72
CA LEU A 204 13.95 1.01 7.08
C LEU A 204 12.68 1.87 7.14
N VAL A 205 12.67 3.03 6.48
CA VAL A 205 11.47 3.88 6.37
C VAL A 205 10.36 3.16 5.59
N LEU A 206 10.70 2.45 4.51
CA LEU A 206 9.74 1.64 3.76
C LEU A 206 9.18 0.48 4.60
N ALA A 207 9.99 -0.19 5.41
CA ALA A 207 9.53 -1.24 6.32
C ALA A 207 8.58 -0.68 7.40
N ALA A 208 8.87 0.50 7.96
CA ALA A 208 7.94 1.18 8.85
C ALA A 208 6.62 1.55 8.13
N SER A 209 6.71 2.00 6.88
CA SER A 209 5.55 2.26 6.03
C SER A 209 4.71 1.00 5.79
N ALA A 210 5.36 -0.14 5.53
CA ALA A 210 4.71 -1.45 5.38
C ALA A 210 3.91 -1.83 6.62
N VAL A 211 4.46 -1.63 7.83
CA VAL A 211 3.74 -1.85 9.09
C VAL A 211 2.50 -0.95 9.17
N LEU A 212 2.64 0.35 8.86
CA LEU A 212 1.54 1.30 8.92
C LEU A 212 0.39 0.93 7.97
N ILE A 213 0.68 0.54 6.72
CA ILE A 213 -0.39 0.11 5.79
C ILE A 213 -1.02 -1.20 6.20
N ILE A 214 -0.27 -2.15 6.78
CA ILE A 214 -0.83 -3.39 7.33
C ILE A 214 -1.82 -3.07 8.45
N LEU A 215 -1.48 -2.14 9.36
CA LEU A 215 -2.40 -1.68 10.40
C LEU A 215 -3.65 -1.03 9.80
N VAL A 216 -3.49 -0.24 8.74
CA VAL A 216 -4.61 0.38 8.01
C VAL A 216 -5.53 -0.68 7.39
N ILE A 217 -4.96 -1.66 6.69
CA ILE A 217 -5.68 -2.77 6.06
C ILE A 217 -6.49 -3.54 7.10
N ARG A 218 -5.84 -3.93 8.20
CA ARG A 218 -6.47 -4.70 9.29
C ARG A 218 -7.62 -3.92 9.91
N ARG A 219 -7.40 -2.65 10.26
CA ARG A 219 -8.42 -1.81 10.90
C ARG A 219 -9.65 -1.61 10.02
N ILE A 220 -9.45 -1.31 8.74
CA ILE A 220 -10.55 -1.17 7.76
C ILE A 220 -11.29 -2.51 7.62
N SER A 221 -10.56 -3.61 7.47
CA SER A 221 -11.16 -4.94 7.29
C SER A 221 -11.97 -5.37 8.52
N ASP A 222 -11.51 -5.02 9.73
CA ASP A 222 -12.23 -5.27 10.98
C ASP A 222 -13.54 -4.48 11.06
N TRP A 223 -13.52 -3.19 10.77
CA TRP A 223 -14.73 -2.37 10.77
C TRP A 223 -15.76 -2.86 9.75
N GLN A 224 -15.32 -3.25 8.56
CA GLN A 224 -16.21 -3.78 7.52
C GLN A 224 -16.73 -5.18 7.86
N ARG A 225 -15.94 -6.01 8.55
CA ARG A 225 -16.41 -7.32 9.07
C ARG A 225 -17.51 -7.12 10.11
N MET A 226 -17.28 -6.26 11.11
CA MET A 226 -18.28 -5.93 12.14
C MET A 226 -19.56 -5.36 11.52
N ALA A 227 -19.42 -4.55 10.46
CA ALA A 227 -20.56 -4.03 9.69
C ALA A 227 -21.42 -5.15 9.10
N ARG A 228 -20.75 -6.12 8.45
CA ARG A 228 -21.41 -7.25 7.81
C ARG A 228 -22.11 -8.15 8.80
N GLU A 229 -21.49 -8.38 9.96
CA GLU A 229 -22.05 -9.20 11.03
C GLU A 229 -23.25 -8.53 11.73
N ALA A 230 -23.32 -7.20 11.73
CA ALA A 230 -24.44 -6.46 12.30
C ALA A 230 -25.70 -6.45 11.42
N VAL A 231 -25.60 -6.82 10.13
CA VAL A 231 -26.76 -6.94 9.24
C VAL A 231 -27.40 -8.32 9.45
N PRO A 232 -28.67 -8.41 9.90
CA PRO A 232 -29.35 -9.69 10.06
C PRO A 232 -29.37 -10.46 8.73
N PRO A 233 -29.22 -11.80 8.74
CA PRO A 233 -29.39 -12.59 7.54
C PRO A 233 -30.79 -12.31 6.97
N GLN A 234 -30.85 -11.91 5.70
CA GLN A 234 -32.12 -11.75 5.00
C GLN A 234 -32.86 -13.09 5.06
N PRO A 235 -34.15 -13.13 5.46
CA PRO A 235 -34.91 -14.36 5.40
C PRO A 235 -34.87 -14.86 3.96
N VAL A 236 -34.49 -16.13 3.79
CA VAL A 236 -34.48 -16.77 2.47
C VAL A 236 -35.92 -16.71 1.94
N PRO A 237 -36.20 -16.10 0.79
CA PRO A 237 -37.54 -16.12 0.24
C PRO A 237 -37.92 -17.56 -0.09
N GLY A 238 -38.76 -18.18 0.75
CA GLY A 238 -39.34 -19.51 0.48
C GLY A 238 -38.92 -20.65 1.39
N VAL A 239 -38.89 -20.46 2.72
CA VAL A 239 -39.10 -21.55 3.70
C VAL A 239 -40.21 -21.14 4.65
#